data_AF-A0A526MF73-F1
#
_entry.id   AF-A0A526MF73-F1
#
_cell.length_a   1.000
_cell.length_b   1.000
_cell.length_c   1.000
_cell.angle_alpha   90.00
_cell.angle_beta   90.00
_cell.angle_gamma   90.00
#
_symmetry.space_group_name_H-M   'P 1'
#
loop_
_entity.id
_entity.type
_entity.pdbx_description
1 polymer ?
#
loop_
_entity_poly.entity_id
_entity_poly.type
_entity_poly.pdbx_seq_one_letter_code
_entity_poly.pdbx_strand_id
1 'polypeptide(L)' 'MLRAPQSQFLRPEDRAICQRVVDQIAADAKWYSTSIDGQTLALTTLTLFLSGVVNETNLLAHVRARRHDFTKLSD' A
#
# COMPACT_ATOMS: atom_id res chain seq x y z
N MET A 1 -10.43 -1.16 31.83
CA MET A 1 -11.27 -1.53 30.67
C MET A 1 -10.57 -1.01 29.41
N LEU A 2 -9.97 -1.91 28.63
CA LEU A 2 -9.26 -1.56 27.40
C LEU A 2 -10.32 -1.14 26.37
N ARG A 3 -10.41 0.16 26.09
CA ARG A 3 -11.29 0.67 25.04
C ARG A 3 -10.75 0.13 23.72
N ALA A 4 -11.40 -0.88 23.15
CA ALA A 4 -11.12 -1.35 21.81
C ALA A 4 -11.10 -0.11 20.88
N PRO A 5 -10.08 0.07 20.01
CA PRO A 5 -10.05 1.22 19.13
C PRO A 5 -11.13 1.01 18.06
N GLN A 6 -12.31 1.58 18.29
CA GLN A 6 -13.47 1.52 17.40
C GLN A 6 -13.27 2.33 16.09
N SER A 7 -12.02 2.51 15.65
CA SER A 7 -11.64 3.18 14.39
C SER A 7 -10.56 2.40 13.62
N GLN A 8 -10.43 1.09 13.86
CA GLN A 8 -9.45 0.24 13.16
C GLN A 8 -9.81 -0.10 11.71
N PHE A 9 -10.99 0.30 11.23
CA PHE A 9 -11.42 0.08 9.87
C PHE A 9 -11.35 1.38 9.08
N LEU A 10 -10.59 1.35 7.98
CA LEU A 10 -10.66 2.39 6.95
C LEU A 10 -12.11 2.58 6.53
N ARG A 11 -12.51 3.83 6.28
CA ARG A 11 -13.80 4.07 5.62
C ARG A 11 -13.79 3.38 4.26
N PRO A 12 -14.95 3.00 3.71
CA PRO A 12 -15.02 2.35 2.40
C PRO A 12 -14.27 3.13 1.30
N GLU A 13 -14.33 4.46 1.38
CA GLU A 13 -13.68 5.42 0.50
C GLU A 13 -12.15 5.31 0.58
N ASP A 14 -11.62 5.36 1.81
CA ASP A 14 -10.19 5.25 2.12
C ASP A 14 -9.64 3.87 1.71
N ARG A 15 -10.43 2.82 1.94
CA ARG A 15 -10.10 1.46 1.51
C ARG A 15 -10.00 1.38 -0.01
N ALA A 16 -10.91 2.04 -0.73
CA ALA A 16 -10.89 2.07 -2.19
C ALA A 16 -9.64 2.80 -2.74
N ILE A 17 -9.18 3.86 -2.07
CA ILE A 17 -7.92 4.55 -2.42
C ILE A 17 -6.73 3.60 -2.24
N CYS A 18 -6.60 2.98 -1.06
CA CYS A 18 -5.51 2.05 -0.78
C CYS A 18 -5.51 0.86 -1.76
N GLN A 19 -6.68 0.29 -2.04
CA GLN A 19 -6.82 -0.83 -2.97
C GLN A 19 -6.39 -0.43 -4.39
N ARG A 20 -6.83 0.74 -4.89
CA ARG A 20 -6.42 1.23 -6.22
C ARG A 20 -4.91 1.39 -6.34
N VAL A 21 -4.24 1.91 -5.31
CA VAL A 21 -2.78 2.03 -5.31
C VAL A 21 -2.10 0.66 -5.35
N VAL A 22 -2.55 -0.29 -4.52
CA VAL A 22 -2.02 -1.66 -4.52
C VAL A 22 -2.20 -2.31 -5.88
N ASP A 23 -3.39 -2.20 -6.48
CA ASP A 23 -3.70 -2.80 -7.78
C ASP A 23 -2.85 -2.18 -8.90
N GLN A 24 -2.63 -0.86 -8.89
CA GLN A 24 -1.75 -0.17 -9.84
C GLN A 24 -0.30 -0.64 -9.71
N ILE A 25 0.24 -0.75 -8.48
CA ILE A 25 1.61 -1.22 -8.26
C ILE A 25 1.76 -2.70 -8.67
N ALA A 26 0.77 -3.54 -8.36
CA ALA A 26 0.79 -4.95 -8.74
C ALA A 26 0.69 -5.13 -10.27
N ALA A 27 -0.10 -4.30 -10.95
CA ALA A 27 -0.17 -4.26 -12.40
C ALA A 27 1.16 -3.80 -13.02
N ASP A 28 1.78 -2.76 -12.46
CA ASP A 28 3.10 -2.27 -12.87
C ASP A 28 4.18 -3.35 -12.68
N ALA A 29 4.13 -4.12 -11.59
CA ALA A 29 5.13 -5.14 -11.30
C ALA A 29 5.14 -6.34 -12.25
N LYS A 30 4.01 -6.62 -12.91
CA LYS A 30 3.98 -7.57 -14.03
C LYS A 30 4.98 -7.19 -15.14
N TRP A 31 5.36 -5.92 -15.22
CA TRP A 31 6.35 -5.42 -16.19
C TRP A 31 7.80 -5.49 -15.69
N TYR A 32 8.04 -5.61 -14.38
CA TYR A 32 9.38 -5.45 -13.80
C TYR A 32 10.13 -6.77 -13.52
N SER A 33 9.62 -7.92 -13.98
CA SER A 33 10.24 -9.26 -13.77
C SER A 33 10.59 -9.61 -12.31
N THR A 34 10.09 -8.85 -11.35
CA THR A 34 10.29 -9.04 -9.91
C THR A 34 9.01 -9.54 -9.27
N SER A 35 9.12 -10.57 -8.43
CA SER A 35 8.02 -10.98 -7.58
C SER A 35 7.73 -9.91 -6.54
N ILE A 36 6.46 -9.46 -6.46
CA ILE A 36 5.98 -8.58 -5.40
C ILE A 36 5.42 -9.41 -4.25
N ASP A 37 5.84 -9.08 -3.04
CA ASP A 37 5.17 -9.48 -1.81
C ASP A 37 3.90 -8.62 -1.62
N GLY A 38 2.75 -9.18 -1.97
CA GLY A 38 1.46 -8.49 -1.88
C GLY A 38 1.05 -8.12 -0.46
N GLN A 39 1.49 -8.87 0.56
CA GLN A 39 1.19 -8.54 1.95
C GLN A 39 2.00 -7.32 2.39
N THR A 40 3.30 -7.31 2.08
CA THR A 40 4.20 -6.20 2.41
C THR A 40 3.81 -4.93 1.64
N LEU A 41 3.36 -5.04 0.39
CA LEU A 41 2.80 -3.93 -0.38
C LEU A 41 1.53 -3.34 0.27
N ALA A 42 0.58 -4.18 0.66
CA ALA A 42 -0.66 -3.74 1.30
C ALA A 42 -0.40 -3.04 2.65
N LEU A 43 0.49 -3.61 3.47
CA LEU A 43 0.88 -3.02 4.75
C LEU A 43 1.62 -1.69 4.58
N THR A 44 2.51 -1.59 3.60
CA THR A 44 3.24 -0.35 3.28
C THR A 44 2.28 0.75 2.85
N THR A 45 1.35 0.42 1.95
CA THR A 45 0.31 1.35 1.47
C THR A 45 -0.57 1.83 2.63
N LEU A 46 -1.03 0.91 3.48
CA LEU A 46 -1.85 1.25 4.65
C LEU A 46 -1.09 2.14 5.65
N THR A 47 0.17 1.82 5.92
CA THR A 47 1.02 2.58 6.86
C THR A 47 1.22 4.01 6.39
N LEU A 48 1.50 4.20 5.09
CA LEU A 48 1.63 5.52 4.49
C LEU A 48 0.31 6.31 4.52
N PHE A 49 -0.81 5.65 4.21
CA PHE A 49 -2.13 6.29 4.28
C PHE A 49 -2.46 6.75 5.71
N LEU A 50 -2.24 5.89 6.70
CA LEU A 50 -2.46 6.21 8.13
C LEU A 50 -1.50 7.29 8.65
N SER A 51 -0.33 7.46 8.04
CA SER A 51 0.60 8.57 8.34
C SER A 51 0.16 9.92 7.76
N GLY A 52 -0.95 9.97 7.01
CA GLY A 52 -1.52 11.19 6.45
C GLY A 52 -1.35 11.36 4.94
N VAL A 53 -0.77 10.38 4.23
CA VAL A 53 -0.67 10.41 2.76
C VAL A 53 -2.00 9.92 2.15
N VAL A 54 -3.03 10.73 2.28
CA VAL A 54 -4.42 10.35 1.92
C VAL A 54 -4.78 10.54 0.45
N ASN A 55 -4.00 11.34 -0.29
CA ASN A 55 -4.21 11.55 -1.73
C ASN A 55 -3.64 10.38 -2.54
N GLU A 56 -4.43 9.81 -3.46
CA GLU A 56 -4.04 8.64 -4.25
C GLU A 56 -2.72 8.81 -5.01
N THR A 57 -2.54 9.94 -5.71
CA THR A 57 -1.32 10.21 -6.49
C THR A 57 -0.09 10.31 -5.60
N ASN A 58 -0.22 11.00 -4.46
CA ASN A 58 0.87 11.11 -3.50
C ASN A 58 1.17 9.76 -2.85
N LEU A 59 0.13 9.00 -2.50
CA LEU A 59 0.27 7.67 -1.91
C LEU A 59 0.98 6.72 -2.87
N LEU A 60 0.58 6.72 -4.15
CA LEU A 60 1.24 5.96 -5.20
C LEU A 60 2.72 6.33 -5.34
N ALA A 61 3.05 7.63 -5.36
CA ALA A 61 4.44 8.08 -5.44
C ALA A 61 5.28 7.61 -4.24
N HIS A 62 4.73 7.67 -3.03
CA HIS A 62 5.42 7.22 -1.81
C HIS A 62 5.59 5.70 -1.78
N VAL A 63 4.58 4.94 -2.18
CA VAL A 63 4.66 3.48 -2.29
C VAL A 63 5.70 3.08 -3.35
N ARG A 64 5.75 3.76 -4.51
CA ARG A 64 6.78 3.53 -5.54
C ARG A 64 8.20 3.83 -5.03
N ALA A 65 8.38 4.88 -4.23
CA ALA A 65 9.68 5.18 -3.63
C ALA A 65 10.16 4.05 -2.69
N ARG A 66 9.22 3.35 -2.05
CA ARG A 66 9.47 2.19 -1.18
C ARG A 66 9.45 0.84 -1.89
N ARG A 67 9.54 0.82 -3.22
CA ARG A 67 9.45 -0.43 -4.00
C ARG A 67 10.37 -1.55 -3.51
N HIS A 68 11.58 -1.20 -3.09
CA HIS A 68 12.55 -2.15 -2.55
C HIS A 68 12.07 -2.92 -1.32
N ASP A 69 11.12 -2.38 -0.55
CA ASP A 69 10.56 -3.03 0.64
C ASP A 69 9.73 -4.27 0.28
N PHE A 70 9.12 -4.30 -0.91
CA PHE A 70 8.16 -5.34 -1.31
C PHE A 70 8.50 -6.01 -2.65
N THR A 71 9.57 -5.62 -3.34
CA THR A 71 10.13 -6.37 -4.46
C THR A 71 11.30 -7.20 -3.97
N LYS A 72 11.20 -8.52 -4.10
CA LYS A 72 12.40 -9.35 -3.99
C LYS A 72 13.23 -9.14 -5.26
N LEU A 73 14.47 -8.69 -5.11
CA LEU A 73 15.45 -8.83 -6.17
C LEU A 73 15.59 -10.33 -6.42
N SER A 74 15.13 -10.78 -7.59
CA SER A 74 15.53 -12.09 -8.09
C SER A 74 17.03 -12.02 -8.32
N ASP A 75 17.81 -12.70 -7.48
CA ASP A 75 19.24 -12.95 -7.70
C ASP A 75 19.43 -13.83 -8.96
#